data_AF-A0A498ELE4-F1
#
_entry.id   AF-A0A498ELE4-F1
#
_cell.length_a   1.000
_cell.length_b   1.000
_cell.length_c   1.000
_cell.angle_alpha   90.00
_cell.angle_beta   90.00
_cell.angle_gamma   90.00
#
_symmetry.space_group_name_H-M   'P 1'
#
loop_
_entity.id
_entity.type
_entity.pdbx_description
1 polymer ?
#
loop_
_entity_poly.entity_id
_entity_poly.type
_entity_poly.pdbx_seq_one_letter_code
_entity_poly.pdbx_strand_id
1 'polypeptide(L)'
;DDDDYAAAARRELAEETGHEAEAVEPLVTVEPANGIANSVHHYFVARGCEPSADQNLDFNESIRPTTVGYDDLERAVLAGEVRDARTVLGVLYYELAGE
;
A
#
# COMPACT_ATOMS: atom_id res chain seq x y z
N ASP A 1 -7.87 8.35 -14.34
CA ASP A 1 -6.83 7.76 -15.20
C ASP A 1 -5.79 7.12 -14.28
N ASP A 2 -4.91 6.24 -14.77
CA ASP A 2 -3.87 5.62 -13.94
C ASP A 2 -2.94 6.68 -13.30
N ASP A 3 -2.71 7.79 -14.01
CA ASP A 3 -1.97 8.95 -13.51
C ASP A 3 -2.65 9.58 -12.28
N ASP A 4 -3.98 9.66 -12.26
CA ASP A 4 -4.73 10.19 -11.11
C ASP A 4 -4.59 9.27 -9.89
N TYR A 5 -4.60 7.96 -10.11
CA TYR A 5 -4.47 6.97 -9.04
C TYR A 5 -3.06 6.92 -8.47
N ALA A 6 -2.02 7.05 -9.31
CA ALA A 6 -0.63 7.14 -8.85
C ALA A 6 -0.39 8.43 -8.05
N ALA A 7 -0.96 9.56 -8.49
CA ALA A 7 -0.90 10.82 -7.75
C ALA A 7 -1.63 10.72 -6.40
N ALA A 8 -2.77 10.04 -6.35
CA ALA A 8 -3.46 9.74 -5.10
C ALA A 8 -2.58 8.86 -4.18
N ALA A 9 -2.05 7.74 -4.67
CA ALA A 9 -1.20 6.84 -3.88
C ALA A 9 0.02 7.57 -3.27
N ARG A 10 0.65 8.49 -4.02
CA ARG A 10 1.72 9.36 -3.50
C ARG A 10 1.26 10.27 -2.37
N ARG A 11 0.09 10.91 -2.53
CA ARG A 11 -0.47 11.82 -1.54
C ARG A 11 -0.85 11.07 -0.26
N GLU A 12 -1.61 9.98 -0.36
CA GLU A 12 -2.04 9.19 0.79
C GLU A 12 -0.84 8.60 1.54
N LEU A 13 0.22 8.15 0.84
CA LEU A 13 1.46 7.70 1.49
C LEU A 13 2.06 8.79 2.39
N ALA A 14 2.14 10.02 1.90
CA ALA A 14 2.68 11.14 2.68
C ALA A 14 1.75 11.53 3.84
N GLU A 15 0.44 11.64 3.59
CA GLU A 15 -0.57 12.01 4.60
C GLU A 15 -0.65 10.96 5.72
N GLU A 16 -0.75 9.67 5.39
CA GLU A 16 -0.93 8.59 6.35
C GLU A 16 0.35 8.19 7.08
N THR A 17 1.53 8.33 6.44
CA THR A 17 2.79 7.78 6.98
C THR A 17 3.93 8.78 7.17
N GLY A 18 3.85 9.97 6.58
CA GLY A 18 4.94 10.95 6.54
C GLY A 18 6.08 10.59 5.59
N HIS A 19 5.91 9.60 4.70
CA HIS A 19 6.94 9.21 3.73
C HIS A 19 6.66 9.78 2.34
N GLU A 20 7.71 10.24 1.66
CA GLU A 20 7.66 10.55 0.23
C GLU A 20 8.46 9.51 -0.55
N ALA A 21 7.93 9.10 -1.70
CA ALA A 21 8.56 8.11 -2.57
C ALA A 21 9.24 8.77 -3.77
N GLU A 22 10.41 8.26 -4.18
CA GLU A 22 11.04 8.63 -5.44
C GLU A 22 10.17 8.18 -6.64
N ALA A 23 9.76 6.91 -6.65
CA ALA A 23 8.94 6.31 -7.70
C ALA A 23 7.66 5.68 -7.12
N VAL A 24 6.58 5.72 -7.89
CA VAL A 24 5.32 5.01 -7.60
C VAL A 24 4.85 4.40 -8.91
N GLU A 25 4.79 3.07 -8.95
CA GLU A 25 4.54 2.29 -10.15
C GLU A 25 3.32 1.39 -9.96
N PRO A 26 2.46 1.21 -10.97
CA PRO A 26 1.27 0.37 -10.87
C PRO A 26 1.65 -1.10 -10.73
N LEU A 27 1.00 -1.80 -9.80
CA LEU A 27 1.24 -3.23 -9.54
C LEU A 27 0.11 -4.10 -10.10
N VAL A 28 -1.11 -3.89 -9.59
CA VAL A 28 -2.29 -4.66 -9.99
C VAL A 28 -3.56 -3.88 -9.67
N THR A 29 -4.61 -4.09 -10.46
CA THR A 29 -5.97 -3.61 -10.15
C THR A 29 -6.89 -4.81 -9.94
N VAL A 30 -7.65 -4.81 -8.84
CA VAL A 30 -8.54 -5.92 -8.48
C VAL A 30 -9.87 -5.45 -7.90
N GLU A 31 -10.89 -6.28 -8.07
CA GLU A 31 -12.17 -6.16 -7.35
C GLU A 31 -12.15 -7.13 -6.16
N PRO A 32 -12.06 -6.64 -4.91
CA PRO A 32 -11.81 -7.50 -3.75
C PRO A 32 -13.03 -8.33 -3.32
N ALA A 33 -14.24 -7.95 -3.72
CA ALA A 33 -15.47 -8.50 -3.16
C ALA A 33 -16.63 -8.54 -4.19
N ASN A 34 -16.38 -9.18 -5.33
CA ASN A 34 -17.38 -9.33 -6.39
C ASN A 34 -18.69 -9.96 -5.89
N GLY A 35 -19.82 -9.33 -6.23
CA GLY A 35 -21.16 -9.71 -5.76
C GLY A 35 -21.52 -9.17 -4.37
N ILE A 36 -20.61 -8.51 -3.66
CA ILE A 36 -20.85 -7.83 -2.37
C ILE A 36 -20.68 -6.32 -2.52
N ALA A 37 -19.59 -5.89 -3.17
CA ALA A 37 -19.26 -4.49 -3.39
C ALA A 37 -18.82 -4.25 -4.83
N ASN A 38 -18.90 -3.00 -5.27
CA ASN A 38 -18.38 -2.50 -6.56
C ASN A 38 -17.06 -1.73 -6.38
N SER A 39 -16.36 -1.94 -5.27
CA SER A 39 -15.06 -1.34 -5.01
C SER A 39 -14.01 -1.90 -5.97
N VAL A 40 -13.14 -1.03 -6.46
CA VAL A 40 -11.96 -1.38 -7.24
C VAL A 40 -10.74 -0.88 -6.47
N HIS A 41 -9.76 -1.75 -6.23
CA HIS A 41 -8.51 -1.39 -5.57
C HIS A 41 -7.39 -1.36 -6.60
N HIS A 42 -6.73 -0.21 -6.71
CA HIS A 42 -5.55 0.01 -7.54
C HIS A 42 -4.32 -0.04 -6.63
N TYR A 43 -3.47 -1.05 -6.79
CA TYR A 43 -2.25 -1.24 -6.01
C TYR A 43 -1.06 -0.63 -6.74
N PHE A 44 -0.18 -0.02 -5.97
CA PHE A 44 1.07 0.57 -6.44
C PHE A 44 2.22 0.13 -5.56
N VAL A 45 3.42 0.06 -6.12
CA VAL A 45 4.68 -0.08 -5.38
C VAL A 45 5.35 1.28 -5.32
N ALA A 46 5.63 1.74 -4.11
CA ALA A 46 6.41 2.95 -3.87
C ALA A 46 7.86 2.59 -3.57
N ARG A 47 8.81 3.20 -4.30
CA ARG A 47 10.26 2.93 -4.19
C ARG A 47 11.00 4.20 -3.80
N GLY A 48 12.09 4.03 -3.04
CA GLY A 48 12.87 5.15 -2.49
C GLY A 48 12.04 5.98 -1.50
N CYS A 49 11.35 5.31 -0.57
CA CYS A 49 10.51 5.98 0.43
C CYS A 49 11.38 6.53 1.56
N GLU A 50 11.33 7.84 1.78
CA GLU A 50 12.07 8.54 2.84
C GLU A 50 11.09 9.31 3.75
N PRO A 51 11.33 9.38 5.07
CA PRO A 51 10.48 10.12 6.02
C PRO A 51 10.74 11.63 5.94
N SER A 52 10.44 12.24 4.79
CA SER A 52 10.68 13.66 4.50
C SER A 52 9.45 14.55 4.68
N ALA A 53 8.27 13.98 4.93
CA ALA A 53 7.03 14.71 5.14
C ALA A 53 6.51 14.60 6.58
N ASP A 54 5.70 15.57 7.00
CA ASP A 54 4.93 15.47 8.24
C ASP A 54 3.63 14.69 7.98
N GLN A 55 3.31 13.74 8.87
CA GLN A 55 2.04 13.03 8.82
C GLN A 55 0.86 14.02 8.97
N ASN A 56 -0.13 13.91 8.10
CA ASN A 56 -1.29 14.80 8.04
C ASN A 56 -2.57 14.00 7.83
N LEU A 57 -3.03 13.38 8.92
CA LEU A 57 -4.22 12.53 8.93
C LEU A 57 -5.51 13.33 8.82
N ASP A 58 -6.50 12.75 8.13
CA ASP A 58 -7.85 13.27 8.14
C ASP A 58 -8.52 13.11 9.52
N PHE A 59 -9.58 13.89 9.77
CA PHE A 59 -10.23 13.95 11.09
C PHE A 59 -10.80 12.60 11.57
N ASN A 60 -11.05 11.67 10.66
CA ASN A 60 -11.61 10.34 10.89
C ASN A 60 -10.54 9.24 10.87
N GLU A 61 -9.26 9.59 10.82
CA GLU A 61 -8.15 8.65 10.75
C GLU A 61 -7.39 8.56 12.08
N SER A 62 -6.85 7.37 12.35
CA SER A 62 -6.01 7.11 13.51
C SER A 62 -4.95 6.09 13.13
N ILE A 63 -3.82 6.59 12.62
CA ILE A 63 -2.77 5.79 12.01
C ILE A 63 -1.44 6.06 12.73
N ARG A 64 -0.70 5.00 13.04
CA ARG A 64 0.67 5.08 13.56
C ARG A 64 1.59 4.23 12.69
N PRO A 65 2.35 4.85 11.76
CA PRO A 65 3.22 4.12 10.86
C PRO A 65 4.39 3.48 11.60
N THR A 66 4.84 2.33 11.09
CA THR A 66 6.07 1.66 11.51
C THR A 66 6.68 0.97 10.31
N THR A 67 8.00 0.79 10.31
CA THR A 67 8.73 0.09 9.27
C THR A 67 9.21 -1.26 9.77
N VAL A 68 9.21 -2.25 8.88
CA VAL A 68 9.72 -3.60 9.11
C VAL A 68 10.57 -4.01 7.92
N GLY A 69 11.48 -4.98 8.13
CA GLY A 69 12.19 -5.59 7.02
C GLY A 69 11.21 -6.30 6.08
N TYR A 70 11.48 -6.28 4.78
CA TYR A 70 10.59 -6.90 3.80
C TYR A 70 10.40 -8.40 4.07
N ASP A 71 11.49 -9.13 4.31
CA ASP A 71 11.45 -10.55 4.68
C ASP A 71 10.65 -10.83 5.97
N ASP A 72 10.62 -9.87 6.91
CA ASP A 72 9.80 -9.99 8.12
C ASP A 72 8.31 -9.82 7.80
N LEU A 73 7.96 -8.86 6.93
CA LEU A 73 6.60 -8.65 6.45
C LEU A 73 6.09 -9.88 5.68
N GLU A 74 6.89 -10.41 4.75
CA GLU A 74 6.57 -11.61 3.99
C GLU A 74 6.30 -12.79 4.94
N ARG A 75 7.21 -13.02 5.89
CA ARG A 75 7.02 -14.06 6.92
C ARG A 75 5.75 -13.86 7.74
N ALA A 76 5.46 -12.63 8.17
CA ALA A 76 4.25 -12.32 8.94
C ALA A 76 2.96 -12.55 8.13
N VAL A 77 2.99 -12.25 6.82
CA VAL A 77 1.89 -12.56 5.89
C VAL A 77 1.70 -14.07 5.77
N LEU A 78 2.77 -14.83 5.51
CA LEU A 78 2.71 -16.29 5.35
C LEU A 78 2.35 -17.01 6.66
N ALA A 79 2.70 -16.44 7.82
CA ALA A 79 2.32 -16.94 9.14
C ALA A 79 0.85 -16.60 9.52
N GLY A 80 0.15 -15.76 8.75
CA GLY A 80 -1.21 -15.32 9.04
C GLY A 80 -1.33 -14.30 10.17
N GLU A 81 -0.23 -13.63 10.51
CA GLU A 81 -0.18 -12.55 11.51
C GLU A 81 -0.74 -11.24 10.93
N VAL A 82 -0.53 -11.03 9.63
CA VAL A 82 -1.20 -9.96 8.85
C VAL A 82 -2.55 -10.47 8.35
N ARG A 83 -3.63 -9.81 8.76
CA ARG A 83 -5.01 -10.20 8.41
C ARG A 83 -5.72 -9.25 7.46
N ASP A 84 -5.11 -8.09 7.15
CA ASP A 84 -5.67 -7.20 6.14
C ASP A 84 -5.45 -7.80 4.75
N ALA A 85 -6.55 -8.14 4.08
CA ALA A 85 -6.50 -8.83 2.79
C ALA A 85 -5.86 -7.98 1.68
N ARG A 86 -5.86 -6.64 1.80
CA ARG A 86 -5.22 -5.77 0.81
C ARG A 86 -3.71 -5.90 0.93
N THR A 87 -3.18 -5.84 2.15
CA THR A 87 -1.76 -6.07 2.41
C THR A 87 -1.33 -7.46 1.94
N VAL A 88 -2.07 -8.50 2.31
CA VAL A 88 -1.75 -9.89 1.91
C VAL A 88 -1.70 -10.03 0.39
N LEU A 89 -2.71 -9.50 -0.33
CA LEU A 89 -2.72 -9.56 -1.78
C LEU A 89 -1.55 -8.80 -2.41
N GLY A 90 -1.27 -7.58 -1.93
CA GLY A 90 -0.19 -6.75 -2.45
C GLY A 90 1.17 -7.45 -2.33
N VAL A 91 1.47 -8.02 -1.16
CA VAL A 91 2.73 -8.75 -0.91
C VAL A 91 2.81 -10.00 -1.79
N LEU A 92 1.78 -10.85 -1.81
CA LEU A 92 1.81 -12.09 -2.60
C LEU A 92 1.88 -11.82 -4.11
N TYR A 93 1.24 -10.76 -4.60
CA TYR A 93 1.32 -10.37 -6.00
C TYR A 93 2.71 -9.85 -6.35
N TYR A 94 3.29 -8.97 -5.51
CA TYR A 94 4.65 -8.45 -5.69
C TYR A 94 5.69 -9.58 -5.80
N GLU A 95 5.63 -10.54 -4.87
CA GLU A 95 6.52 -11.71 -4.88
C GLU A 95 6.40 -12.53 -6.16
N LEU A 96 5.17 -12.76 -6.63
CA LEU A 96 4.93 -13.56 -7.83
C LEU A 96 5.28 -12.81 -9.12
N ALA A 97 5.14 -11.48 -9.13
CA ALA A 97 5.49 -10.63 -10.27
C ALA A 97 7.02 -10.57 -10.50
N GLY A 98 7.83 -10.89 -9.49
CA GLY A 98 9.30 -10.88 -9.56
C GLY A 98 9.88 -9.47 -9.59
N GLU A 99 9.23 -8.53 -8.91
CA GLU A 99 9.58 -7.11 -8.84
C GLU A 99 10.56 -6.74 -7.72
#